data_AF-A0A9P6DB81-F1
#
_entry.id   AF-A0A9P6DB81-F1
#
_cell.length_a   1.000
_cell.length_b   1.000
_cell.length_c   1.000
_cell.angle_alpha   90.00
_cell.angle_beta   90.00
_cell.angle_gamma   90.00
#
_symmetry.space_group_name_H-M   'P 1'
#
loop_
_entity.id
_entity.type
_entity.pdbx_description
1 polymer ?
#
loop_
_entity_poly.entity_id
_entity_poly.type
_entity_poly.pdbx_seq_one_letter_code
_entity_poly.pdbx_strand_id
1 'polypeptide(L)'
;MNVRTTYRSVLRELYKSTITPGKVNPELKSSFRSILDKYRTTKDTAVLDRDLENAVTFMRAKREHKRLLDRYNPLHDLTEEERIEATAHRVGFNMPKTHTPS
;
A
#
# COMPACT_ATOMS: atom_id res chain seq x y z
N MET A 1 -6.34 -24.63 5.02
CA MET A 1 -6.49 -23.79 6.22
C MET A 1 -7.99 -23.50 6.39
N ASN A 2 -8.44 -22.66 7.33
CA ASN A 2 -9.86 -22.27 7.39
C ASN A 2 -10.03 -20.90 6.75
N VAL A 3 -10.88 -20.78 5.72
CA VAL A 3 -11.17 -19.51 4.99
C VAL A 3 -11.41 -18.34 5.93
N ARG A 4 -12.07 -18.56 7.08
CA ARG A 4 -12.30 -17.50 8.09
C ARG A 4 -11.00 -16.99 8.71
N THR A 5 -10.06 -17.89 9.02
CA THR A 5 -8.76 -17.53 9.60
C THR A 5 -7.89 -16.78 8.59
N THR A 6 -7.90 -17.22 7.33
CA THR A 6 -7.15 -16.60 6.23
C THR A 6 -7.70 -15.21 5.91
N TYR A 7 -9.03 -15.06 5.85
CA TYR A 7 -9.68 -13.76 5.69
C TYR A 7 -9.35 -12.78 6.84
N ARG A 8 -9.31 -13.25 8.09
CA ARG A 8 -8.88 -12.41 9.22
C ARG A 8 -7.42 -11.96 9.08
N SER A 9 -6.56 -12.78 8.49
CA SER A 9 -5.18 -12.40 8.17
C SER A 9 -5.14 -11.29 7.11
N VAL A 10 -5.98 -11.36 6.06
CA VAL A 10 -6.14 -10.26 5.08
C VAL A 10 -6.55 -8.97 5.78
N LEU A 11 -7.60 -9.02 6.60
CA LEU A 11 -8.05 -7.83 7.34
C LEU A 11 -6.94 -7.27 8.23
N ARG A 12 -6.21 -8.12 8.97
CA ARG A 12 -5.09 -7.67 9.80
C ARG A 12 -4.00 -6.98 8.99
N GLU A 13 -3.66 -7.48 7.80
CA GLU A 13 -2.68 -6.80 6.94
C GLU A 13 -3.23 -5.47 6.41
N LEU A 14 -4.52 -5.38 6.06
CA LEU A 14 -5.17 -4.10 5.73
C LEU A 14 -5.02 -3.09 6.88
N TYR A 15 -5.33 -3.48 8.12
CA TYR A 15 -5.17 -2.63 9.31
C TYR A 15 -3.72 -2.19 9.57
N LYS A 16 -2.73 -2.98 9.16
CA LYS A 16 -1.30 -2.62 9.28
C LYS A 16 -0.82 -1.69 8.17
N SER A 17 -1.53 -1.65 7.05
CA SER A 17 -1.19 -0.81 5.89
C SER A 17 -1.82 0.58 5.93
N THR A 18 -2.70 0.86 6.89
CA THR A 18 -3.33 2.19 7.02
C THR A 18 -2.32 3.23 7.51
N ILE A 19 -2.46 4.45 7.00
CA ILE A 19 -1.65 5.60 7.44
C ILE A 19 -1.88 5.85 8.94
N THR A 20 -3.15 5.82 9.36
CA THR A 20 -3.52 5.91 10.77
C THR A 20 -3.72 4.50 11.34
N PRO A 21 -2.94 4.09 12.37
CA PRO A 21 -3.06 2.76 12.96
C PRO A 21 -4.50 2.49 13.44
N GLY A 22 -5.06 1.35 13.04
CA GLY A 22 -6.37 0.89 13.51
C GLY A 22 -7.59 1.54 12.84
N LYS A 23 -7.43 2.58 12.01
CA LYS A 23 -8.53 3.21 11.27
C LYS A 23 -8.51 2.77 9.80
N VAL A 24 -9.23 1.70 9.50
CA VAL A 24 -9.52 1.28 8.11
C VAL A 24 -10.81 1.95 7.65
N ASN A 25 -10.84 2.43 6.41
CA ASN A 25 -12.06 2.96 5.79
C ASN A 25 -13.17 1.87 5.83
N PRO A 26 -14.34 2.15 6.46
CA PRO A 26 -15.48 1.24 6.47
C PRO A 26 -15.92 0.76 5.07
N GLU A 27 -15.87 1.64 4.06
CA GLU A 27 -16.21 1.31 2.66
C GLU A 27 -15.24 0.29 2.07
N LEU A 28 -13.95 0.39 2.42
CA LEU A 28 -12.95 -0.57 1.96
C LEU A 28 -13.22 -1.95 2.57
N LYS A 29 -13.56 -2.00 3.86
CA LYS A 29 -13.91 -3.24 4.56
C LYS A 29 -15.18 -3.89 3.98
N SER A 30 -16.20 -3.08 3.68
CA SER A 30 -17.44 -3.59 3.06
C SER A 30 -17.19 -4.08 1.64
N SER A 31 -16.36 -3.39 0.86
CA SER A 31 -15.96 -3.79 -0.49
C SER A 31 -15.21 -5.13 -0.49
N PHE A 32 -14.25 -5.33 0.41
CA PHE A 32 -13.56 -6.61 0.54
C PHE A 32 -14.51 -7.75 0.94
N ARG A 33 -15.49 -7.45 1.80
CA ARG A 33 -16.49 -8.44 2.19
C ARG A 33 -17.42 -8.81 1.03
N SER A 34 -17.88 -7.83 0.24
CA SER A 34 -18.75 -8.10 -0.90
C SER A 34 -18.03 -8.89 -2.00
N ILE A 35 -16.73 -8.62 -2.23
CA ILE A 35 -15.88 -9.42 -3.12
C ILE A 35 -15.82 -10.85 -2.59
N LEU A 36 -15.53 -11.06 -1.31
CA LEU A 36 -15.45 -12.39 -0.74
C LEU A 36 -16.77 -13.17 -0.89
N ASP A 37 -17.91 -12.53 -0.62
CA ASP A 37 -19.23 -13.18 -0.71
C ASP A 37 -19.55 -13.59 -2.16
N LYS A 38 -19.17 -12.77 -3.15
CA LYS A 38 -19.27 -13.12 -4.58
C LYS A 38 -18.41 -14.34 -4.92
N TYR A 39 -17.16 -14.35 -4.47
CA TYR A 39 -16.22 -15.45 -4.74
C TYR A 39 -16.61 -16.75 -4.01
N ARG A 40 -17.18 -16.66 -2.80
CA ARG A 40 -17.69 -17.82 -2.06
C ARG A 40 -18.85 -18.52 -2.78
N THR A 41 -19.62 -17.76 -3.55
CA THR A 41 -20.77 -18.28 -4.30
C THR A 41 -20.36 -18.93 -5.62
N THR A 42 -19.19 -18.55 -6.17
CA THR A 42 -18.74 -18.96 -7.51
C THR A 42 -17.60 -19.98 -7.52
N LYS A 43 -16.74 -20.00 -6.49
CA LYS A 43 -15.57 -20.89 -6.42
C LYS A 43 -15.67 -21.90 -5.30
N ASP A 44 -14.97 -23.02 -5.49
CA ASP A 44 -14.70 -23.98 -4.42
C ASP A 44 -13.96 -23.32 -3.25
N THR A 45 -14.34 -23.75 -2.04
CA THR A 45 -13.80 -23.22 -0.78
C THR A 45 -12.29 -23.40 -0.66
N ALA A 46 -11.74 -24.49 -1.20
CA ALA A 46 -10.30 -24.77 -1.21
C ALA A 46 -9.53 -23.80 -2.11
N VAL A 47 -10.08 -23.48 -3.29
CA VAL A 47 -9.48 -22.50 -4.21
C VAL A 47 -9.52 -21.11 -3.60
N LEU A 48 -10.65 -20.75 -2.97
CA LEU A 48 -10.79 -19.48 -2.27
C LEU A 48 -9.79 -19.32 -1.12
N ASP A 49 -9.55 -20.37 -0.32
CA ASP A 49 -8.57 -20.33 0.76
C ASP A 49 -7.17 -20.03 0.22
N ARG A 50 -6.77 -20.70 -0.87
CA ARG A 50 -5.48 -20.49 -1.52
C ARG A 50 -5.35 -19.08 -2.12
N ASP A 51 -6.39 -18.58 -2.76
CA ASP A 51 -6.41 -17.21 -3.31
C ASP A 51 -6.26 -16.17 -2.18
N LEU A 52 -6.89 -16.39 -1.02
CA LEU A 52 -6.73 -15.53 0.15
C LEU A 52 -5.31 -15.61 0.73
N GLU A 53 -4.69 -16.78 0.79
CA GLU A 53 -3.30 -16.93 1.23
C GLU A 53 -2.33 -16.17 0.31
N ASN A 54 -2.54 -16.25 -1.00
CA ASN A 54 -1.79 -15.49 -1.99
C ASN A 54 -1.97 -13.98 -1.78
N ALA A 55 -3.20 -13.53 -1.53
CA ALA A 55 -3.50 -12.12 -1.25
C ALA A 55 -2.80 -11.64 0.03
N VAL A 56 -2.80 -12.43 1.12
CA VAL A 56 -2.06 -12.10 2.35
C VAL A 56 -0.57 -11.96 2.06
N THR A 57 0.01 -12.89 1.31
CA THR A 57 1.43 -12.89 0.95
C THR A 57 1.79 -11.65 0.14
N PHE A 58 0.98 -11.32 -0.86
CA PHE A 58 1.15 -10.13 -1.68
C PHE A 58 1.08 -8.84 -0.85
N MET A 59 0.08 -8.70 0.03
CA MET A 59 -0.07 -7.52 0.89
C MET A 59 1.13 -7.32 1.81
N ARG A 60 1.66 -8.41 2.39
CA ARG A 60 2.88 -8.37 3.21
C ARG A 60 4.08 -7.91 2.39
N ALA A 61 4.27 -8.48 1.21
CA ALA A 61 5.36 -8.10 0.31
C ALA A 61 5.27 -6.62 -0.11
N LYS A 62 4.08 -6.12 -0.43
CA LYS A 62 3.86 -4.70 -0.76
C LYS A 62 4.20 -3.77 0.40
N ARG A 63 3.82 -4.12 1.63
CA ARG A 63 4.14 -3.34 2.82
C ARG A 63 5.64 -3.29 3.09
N GLU A 64 6.31 -4.43 2.96
CA GLU A 64 7.77 -4.50 3.15
C GLU A 64 8.52 -3.77 2.04
N HIS A 65 8.07 -3.92 0.79
CA HIS A 65 8.59 -3.17 -0.34
C HIS A 65 8.50 -1.66 -0.08
N LYS A 66 7.33 -1.15 0.33
CA LYS A 66 7.19 0.26 0.70
C LYS A 66 8.18 0.68 1.79
N ARG A 67 8.29 -0.10 2.87
CA ARG A 67 9.22 0.16 3.97
C ARG A 67 10.69 0.23 3.50
N LEU A 68 11.11 -0.69 2.63
CA LEU A 68 12.46 -0.70 2.07
C LEU A 68 12.69 0.51 1.16
N LEU A 69 11.69 0.86 0.37
CA LEU A 69 11.76 1.97 -0.57
C LEU A 69 11.85 3.31 0.17
N ASP A 70 11.05 3.51 1.23
CA ASP A 70 11.14 4.67 2.12
C ASP A 70 12.52 4.77 2.81
N ARG A 71 13.13 3.64 3.17
CA ARG A 71 14.42 3.58 3.87
C ARG A 71 15.60 3.89 2.97
N TYR A 72 15.62 3.31 1.77
CA TYR A 72 16.80 3.35 0.89
C TYR A 72 16.66 4.38 -0.24
N ASN A 73 15.44 4.78 -0.59
CA ASN A 73 15.17 5.80 -1.59
C ASN A 73 14.04 6.76 -1.15
N PRO A 74 14.29 7.61 -0.14
CA PRO A 74 13.27 8.52 0.38
C PRO A 74 12.82 9.60 -0.62
N LEU A 75 13.58 9.82 -1.70
CA LEU A 75 13.25 10.78 -2.76
C LEU A 75 12.52 10.12 -3.95
N HIS A 76 12.07 8.87 -3.81
CA HIS A 76 11.42 8.14 -4.90
C HIS A 76 10.07 8.72 -5.34
N ASP A 77 9.35 9.34 -4.42
CA ASP A 77 8.05 9.97 -4.65
C ASP A 77 8.19 11.40 -5.18
N LEU A 78 9.40 11.96 -5.20
CA LEU A 78 9.65 13.31 -5.72
C LEU A 78 9.73 13.30 -7.25
N THR A 79 9.14 14.32 -7.85
CA THR A 79 9.38 14.67 -9.24
C THR A 79 10.85 15.06 -9.43
N GLU A 80 11.33 15.06 -10.68
CA GLU A 80 12.73 15.35 -10.98
C GLU A 80 13.15 16.76 -10.52
N GLU A 81 12.25 17.73 -10.60
CA GLU A 81 12.44 19.10 -10.12
C GLU A 81 12.59 19.16 -8.59
N GLU A 82 11.68 18.53 -7.85
CA GLU A 82 11.74 18.45 -6.39
C GLU A 82 12.98 17.68 -5.90
N ARG A 83 13.44 16.68 -6.67
CA ARG A 83 14.68 15.94 -6.37
C ARG A 83 15.91 16.83 -6.53
N ILE A 84 15.96 17.67 -7.57
CA ILE A 84 17.06 18.62 -7.79
C ILE A 84 17.06 19.68 -6.68
N GLU A 85 15.88 20.20 -6.32
CA GLU A 85 15.72 21.14 -5.20
C GLU A 85 16.17 20.53 -3.87
N ALA A 86 15.70 19.33 -3.52
CA ALA A 86 16.12 18.63 -2.31
C ALA A 86 17.64 18.38 -2.25
N THR A 87 18.28 18.21 -3.41
CA THR A 87 19.74 18.06 -3.51
C THR A 87 20.47 19.39 -3.36
N ALA A 88 19.96 20.47 -3.96
CA ALA A 88 20.50 21.82 -3.79
C ALA A 88 20.44 22.26 -2.31
N HIS A 89 19.33 21.96 -1.62
CA HIS A 89 19.18 22.28 -0.20
C HIS A 89 20.18 21.53 0.69
N ARG A 90 20.61 20.32 0.32
CA ARG A 90 21.65 19.56 1.06
C ARG A 90 23.00 20.26 1.09
N VAL A 91 23.30 21.13 0.12
CA VAL A 91 24.53 21.91 0.04
C VAL A 91 24.33 23.37 0.43
N GLY A 92 23.17 23.73 0.99
CA GLY A 92 22.83 25.10 1.36
C GLY A 92 22.54 26.02 0.17
N PHE A 93 22.17 25.45 -0.99
CA PHE A 93 21.89 26.19 -2.21
C PHE A 93 20.38 26.17 -2.51
N ASN A 94 19.82 27.31 -2.92
CA ASN A 94 18.43 27.40 -3.37
C ASN A 94 18.36 27.33 -4.90
N MET A 95 17.37 26.63 -5.42
CA MET A 95 17.17 26.56 -6.86
C MET A 95 16.79 27.93 -7.44
N PRO A 96 17.31 28.29 -8.63
CA PRO A 96 16.91 29.51 -9.31
C PRO A 96 15.42 29.45 -9.69
N LYS A 97 14.72 30.58 -9.56
CA LYS A 97 13.33 30.70 -10.01
C LYS A 97 13.28 30.50 -11.52
N THR A 98 12.55 29.48 -11.97
CA THR A 98 12.22 29.31 -13.38
C THR A 98 11.35 30.49 -13.82
N HIS A 99 11.67 31.02 -14.99
CA HIS A 99 11.18 32.27 -15.58
C HIS A 99 9.71 32.60 -15.26
N THR A 100 9.46 33.75 -14.62
CA THR A 100 8.13 34.35 -14.51
C THR A 100 7.90 35.21 -15.77
N PRO A 101 6.99 34.84 -16.68
CA PRO A 101 6.61 35.73 -17.77
C PRO A 101 5.86 36.93 -17.18
N SER A 102 6.36 38.13 -17.49
CA SER A 102 5.71 39.42 -17.19
C SER A 102 4.63 39.76 -18.20
#